data_AF-A0A096M8S9-F1
#
_entry.id   AF-A0A096M8S9-F1
#
_cell.length_a   1.000
_cell.length_b   1.000
_cell.length_c   1.000
_cell.angle_alpha   90.00
_cell.angle_beta   90.00
_cell.angle_gamma   90.00
#
_symmetry.space_group_name_H-M   'P 1'
#
loop_
_entity.id
_entity.type
_entity.pdbx_description
1 polymer ?
#
loop_
_entity_poly.entity_id
_entity_poly.type
_entity_poly.pdbx_seq_one_letter_code
_entity_poly.pdbx_strand_id
1 'polypeptide(L)'
;MFEQSQIQEFKEAFGCIDQDRDGVIKKQDLKETYAQLGKLNIKDEELEEMLNEGKGPINFTVFLTLFGEKLNGTDPEDTILAAFKPFDPNGTGFVNKDE
;
A
#
# COMPACT_ATOMS: atom_id res chain seq x y z
N MET A 1 -3.79 12.80 7.40
CA MET A 1 -2.36 13.11 7.22
C MET A 1 -1.61 11.96 7.85
N PHE A 2 -0.61 11.40 7.19
CA PHE A 2 0.09 10.21 7.69
C PHE A 2 0.85 10.50 8.98
N GLU A 3 0.86 9.53 9.89
CA GLU A 3 1.71 9.53 11.07
C GLU A 3 3.19 9.40 10.67
N GLN A 4 4.10 9.90 11.51
CA GLN A 4 5.55 9.83 11.23
C GLN A 4 6.04 8.38 11.06
N SER A 5 5.48 7.43 11.81
CA SER A 5 5.77 6.01 11.66
C SER A 5 5.36 5.48 10.28
N GLN A 6 4.17 5.83 9.81
CA GLN A 6 3.69 5.44 8.48
C GLN A 6 4.58 6.03 7.38
N ILE A 7 4.99 7.30 7.51
CA ILE A 7 5.91 7.94 6.55
C ILE A 7 7.24 7.19 6.50
N GLN A 8 7.76 6.75 7.64
CA GLN A 8 9.00 5.97 7.71
C GLN A 8 8.85 4.60 7.02
N GLU A 9 7.75 3.88 7.29
CA GLU A 9 7.44 2.61 6.61
C GLU A 9 7.31 2.79 5.09
N PHE A 10 6.61 3.84 4.64
CA PHE A 10 6.51 4.14 3.21
C PHE A 10 7.86 4.47 2.58
N LYS A 11 8.75 5.13 3.32
CA LYS A 11 10.09 5.45 2.84
C LYS A 11 10.95 4.21 2.67
N GLU A 12 10.84 3.26 3.60
CA GLU A 12 11.52 1.97 3.51
C GLU A 12 10.95 1.13 2.34
N ALA A 13 9.63 1.06 2.22
CA ALA A 13 8.98 0.38 1.10
C ALA A 13 9.38 0.99 -0.25
N PHE A 14 9.40 2.32 -0.36
CA PHE A 14 9.86 3.02 -1.56
C PHE A 14 11.30 2.67 -1.89
N GLY A 15 12.20 2.68 -0.90
CA GLY A 15 13.61 2.31 -1.10
C GLY A 15 13.84 0.83 -1.41
N CYS A 16 12.89 -0.04 -1.07
CA CYS A 16 12.90 -1.44 -1.51
C CYS A 16 12.45 -1.61 -2.95
N ILE A 17 11.61 -0.70 -3.47
CA ILE A 17 11.12 -0.75 -4.85
C ILE A 17 12.12 -0.09 -5.80
N ASP A 18 12.58 1.13 -5.48
CA ASP A 18 13.56 1.94 -6.21
C ASP A 18 14.95 1.27 -6.18
N GLN A 19 15.21 0.36 -7.12
CA GLN A 19 16.41 -0.48 -7.14
C GLN A 19 17.66 0.33 -7.49
N ASP A 20 17.53 1.25 -8.46
CA ASP A 20 18.62 2.09 -8.93
C ASP A 20 18.87 3.32 -8.02
N ARG A 21 17.96 3.59 -7.08
CA ARG A 21 18.02 4.67 -6.07
C ARG A 21 18.09 6.05 -6.68
N ASP A 22 17.46 6.24 -7.84
CA ASP A 22 17.39 7.55 -8.48
C ASP A 22 16.25 8.43 -7.95
N GLY A 23 15.43 7.87 -7.04
CA GLY A 23 14.32 8.57 -6.41
C GLY A 23 13.03 8.55 -7.22
N VAL A 24 12.95 7.76 -8.29
CA VAL A 24 11.78 7.60 -9.15
C VAL A 24 11.56 6.13 -9.50
N ILE A 25 10.38 5.60 -9.15
CA ILE A 25 9.99 4.24 -9.53
C ILE A 25 9.71 4.18 -11.03
N LYS A 26 10.41 3.30 -11.74
CA LYS A 26 10.20 3.01 -13.16
C LYS A 26 9.78 1.56 -13.37
N LYS A 27 9.49 1.23 -14.63
CA LYS A 27 9.09 -0.11 -15.05
C LYS A 27 10.14 -1.18 -14.70
N GLN A 28 11.41 -0.83 -14.81
CA GLN A 28 12.51 -1.75 -14.49
C GLN A 28 12.56 -2.07 -12.99
N ASP A 29 12.39 -1.07 -12.13
CA ASP A 29 12.33 -1.23 -10.67
C ASP A 29 11.19 -2.16 -10.25
N LEU A 30 10.01 -1.99 -10.86
CA LEU A 30 8.87 -2.88 -10.62
C LEU A 30 9.17 -4.31 -11.09
N LYS A 31 9.75 -4.51 -12.28
CA LYS A 31 10.13 -5.85 -12.78
C LYS A 31 11.08 -6.56 -11.82
N GLU A 32 12.11 -5.86 -11.36
CA GLU A 32 13.09 -6.40 -10.44
C GLU A 32 12.47 -6.72 -9.07
N THR A 33 11.63 -5.82 -8.56
CA THR A 33 10.87 -6.03 -7.32
C THR A 33 9.99 -7.28 -7.41
N TYR A 34 9.22 -7.44 -8.50
CA TYR A 34 8.38 -8.63 -8.70
C TYR A 34 9.21 -9.91 -8.85
N ALA A 35 10.36 -9.83 -9.52
CA ALA A 35 11.28 -10.96 -9.63
C ALA A 35 11.83 -11.40 -8.28
N GLN A 36 12.18 -10.45 -7.38
CA GLN A 36 12.60 -10.74 -6.00
C GLN A 36 11.49 -11.42 -5.19
N LEU A 37 10.22 -11.11 -5.48
CA LEU A 37 9.05 -11.75 -4.87
C LEU A 37 8.66 -13.09 -5.56
N GLY A 38 9.45 -13.57 -6.52
CA GLY A 38 9.21 -14.83 -7.23
C GLY A 38 8.16 -14.76 -8.34
N LYS A 39 7.68 -13.56 -8.70
CA LYS A 39 6.77 -13.34 -9.83
C LYS A 39 7.55 -12.86 -11.05
N LEU A 40 7.88 -13.81 -11.94
CA LEU A 40 8.68 -13.54 -13.14
C LEU A 40 7.85 -13.18 -14.39
N ASN A 41 6.54 -13.41 -14.37
CA ASN A 41 5.67 -13.31 -15.54
C ASN A 41 4.62 -12.18 -15.41
N ILE A 42 5.04 -11.00 -14.94
CA ILE A 42 4.17 -9.82 -14.97
C ILE A 42 4.18 -9.25 -16.39
N LYS A 43 3.00 -8.91 -16.91
CA LYS A 43 2.91 -8.33 -18.25
C LYS A 43 3.40 -6.89 -18.25
N ASP A 44 4.01 -6.49 -19.34
CA ASP A 44 4.51 -5.13 -19.51
C ASP A 44 3.39 -4.10 -19.43
N GLU A 45 2.19 -4.44 -19.90
CA GLU A 45 1.00 -3.59 -19.81
C GLU A 45 0.54 -3.36 -18.36
N GLU A 46 0.57 -4.41 -17.51
CA GLU A 46 0.17 -4.29 -16.10
C GLU A 46 1.10 -3.33 -15.34
N LEU A 47 2.40 -3.37 -15.64
CA LEU A 47 3.37 -2.46 -15.04
C LEU A 47 3.19 -1.02 -15.52
N GLU A 48 2.85 -0.84 -16.80
CA GLU A 48 2.55 0.48 -17.34
C GLU A 48 1.28 1.07 -16.74
N GLU A 49 0.24 0.26 -16.54
CA GLU A 49 -0.98 0.66 -15.83
C GLU A 49 -0.66 1.14 -14.41
N MET A 50 0.17 0.41 -13.66
CA MET A 50 0.61 0.82 -12.33
C MET A 50 1.34 2.17 -12.33
N LEU A 51 2.23 2.40 -13.31
CA LEU A 51 2.95 3.67 -13.41
C LEU A 51 2.04 4.83 -13.83
N ASN A 52 1.01 4.55 -14.64
CA ASN A 52 0.04 5.53 -15.11
C ASN A 52 -0.96 5.96 -14.03
N GLU A 53 -1.04 5.27 -12.89
CA GLU A 53 -1.81 5.76 -11.73
C GLU A 53 -1.21 7.08 -11.20
N GLY A 54 0.12 7.26 -11.32
CA GLY A 54 0.81 8.47 -10.91
C GLY A 54 0.56 9.66 -11.83
N LYS A 55 0.38 10.86 -11.26
CA LYS A 55 0.35 12.13 -12.02
C LYS A 55 1.78 12.57 -12.39
N GLY A 56 2.41 11.83 -13.28
CA GLY A 56 3.82 12.03 -13.70
C GLY A 56 4.77 11.01 -13.06
N PRO A 57 6.09 11.26 -13.08
CA PRO A 57 7.09 10.34 -12.52
C PRO A 57 6.79 10.00 -11.06
N ILE A 58 6.79 8.70 -10.72
CA ILE A 58 6.49 8.23 -9.36
C ILE A 58 7.72 8.43 -8.46
N ASN A 59 7.93 9.68 -8.06
CA ASN A 59 8.83 10.01 -6.96
C ASN A 59 8.15 9.75 -5.62
N PHE A 60 8.90 9.89 -4.53
CA PHE A 60 8.38 9.61 -3.18
C PHE A 60 7.13 10.43 -2.82
N THR A 61 7.02 11.67 -3.29
CA THR A 61 5.84 12.52 -3.03
C THR A 61 4.61 12.03 -3.77
N VAL A 62 4.76 11.63 -5.05
CA VAL A 62 3.66 11.04 -5.83
C VAL A 62 3.25 9.70 -5.24
N PHE A 63 4.22 8.88 -4.84
CA PHE A 63 3.97 7.61 -4.15
C PHE A 63 3.12 7.81 -2.89
N LEU A 64 3.51 8.72 -1.99
CA LEU A 64 2.71 9.04 -0.81
C LEU A 64 1.32 9.57 -1.15
N THR A 65 1.19 10.34 -2.22
CA THR A 65 -0.12 10.85 -2.67
C THR A 65 -1.03 9.71 -3.12
N LEU A 66 -0.51 8.75 -3.90
CA LEU A 66 -1.27 7.57 -4.35
C LEU A 66 -1.74 6.72 -3.17
N PHE A 67 -0.84 6.44 -2.21
CA PHE A 67 -1.20 5.72 -1.00
C PHE A 67 -2.19 6.53 -0.14
N GLY A 68 -2.03 7.85 -0.11
CA GLY A 68 -2.90 8.76 0.64
C GLY A 68 -4.31 8.75 0.08
N GLU A 69 -4.46 8.80 -1.24
CA GLU A 69 -5.75 8.74 -1.92
C GLU A 69 -6.42 7.37 -1.73
N LYS A 70 -5.66 6.26 -1.80
CA LYS A 70 -6.21 4.90 -1.60
C LYS A 70 -6.56 4.57 -0.15
N LEU A 71 -5.82 5.12 0.82
CA LEU A 71 -6.08 4.94 2.25
C LEU A 71 -7.03 6.02 2.81
N ASN A 72 -7.39 7.02 2.00
CA ASN A 72 -8.34 8.04 2.43
C ASN A 72 -9.71 7.41 2.67
N GLY A 73 -10.27 7.63 3.85
CA GLY A 73 -11.57 7.09 4.25
C GLY A 73 -11.51 5.72 4.95
N THR A 74 -10.32 5.18 5.24
CA THR A 74 -10.21 4.03 6.15
C THR A 74 -10.14 4.50 7.59
N ASP A 75 -10.90 3.86 8.47
CA ASP A 75 -10.82 4.10 9.92
C ASP A 75 -9.63 3.34 10.53
N PRO A 76 -9.04 3.86 11.64
CA PRO A 76 -8.02 3.13 12.38
C PRO A 76 -8.52 1.77 12.86
N GLU A 77 -7.61 0.80 12.96
CA GLU A 77 -7.93 -0.57 13.42
C GLU A 77 -8.74 -0.57 14.73
N ASP A 78 -8.32 0.20 15.74
CA ASP A 78 -9.03 0.32 17.01
C ASP A 78 -10.47 0.82 16.88
N THR A 79 -10.73 1.70 15.92
CA THR A 79 -12.08 2.22 15.64
C THR A 79 -12.95 1.14 15.03
N ILE A 80 -12.39 0.39 14.07
CA ILE A 80 -13.06 -0.76 13.46
C ILE A 80 -13.36 -1.83 14.52
N LEU A 81 -12.36 -2.19 15.34
CA LEU A 81 -12.52 -3.16 16.43
C LEU A 81 -13.57 -2.70 17.46
N ALA A 82 -13.56 -1.42 17.84
CA ALA A 82 -14.56 -0.86 18.75
C ALA A 82 -15.98 -0.91 18.15
N ALA A 83 -16.13 -0.75 16.84
CA ALA A 83 -17.41 -0.87 16.16
C ALA A 83 -17.93 -2.32 16.14
N PHE A 84 -17.06 -3.33 16.12
CA PHE A 84 -17.43 -4.75 16.17
C PHE A 84 -17.67 -5.27 17.60
N LYS A 85 -17.07 -4.65 18.61
CA LYS A 85 -17.18 -5.08 20.02
C LYS A 85 -18.61 -5.27 20.55
N PRO A 86 -19.63 -4.45 20.19
CA PRO A 86 -21.01 -4.69 20.60
C PRO A 86 -21.63 -5.97 20.06
N PHE A 87 -21.12 -6.50 18.94
CA PHE A 87 -21.62 -7.71 18.28
C PHE A 87 -20.90 -8.98 18.75
N ASP A 88 -19.80 -8.85 19.49
CA ASP A 88 -19.07 -9.95 20.13
C ASP A 88 -18.90 -9.67 21.63
N PRO A 89 -19.99 -9.67 22.42
CA PRO A 89 -19.95 -9.34 23.84
C PRO A 89 -19.09 -10.31 24.67
N ASN A 90 -18.84 -11.52 24.15
CA ASN A 90 -18.04 -12.55 24.79
C ASN A 90 -16.55 -12.48 24.40
N GLY A 91 -16.16 -11.58 23.48
CA GLY A 91 -14.78 -11.42 23.04
C GLY A 91 -14.21 -12.67 22.36
N THR A 92 -15.05 -13.40 21.65
CA THR A 92 -14.67 -14.62 20.92
C THR A 92 -13.80 -14.34 19.69
N GLY A 93 -13.82 -13.11 19.17
CA GLY A 93 -13.20 -12.70 17.92
C GLY A 93 -14.04 -13.02 16.68
N PHE A 94 -15.27 -13.50 16.86
CA PHE A 94 -16.18 -13.87 15.76
C PHE A 94 -17.52 -13.15 15.90
N VAL A 95 -18.01 -12.61 14.79
CA VAL A 95 -19.36 -12.02 14.69
C VAL A 95 -20.13 -12.83 13.65
N ASN A 96 -21.23 -13.46 14.07
CA ASN A 96 -22.07 -14.22 13.16
C ASN A 96 -22.92 -13.30 12.31
N LYS A 97 -23.09 -13.63 11.02
CA LYS A 97 -23.95 -12.88 10.11
C LYS A 97 -25.43 -12.83 10.55
N ASP A 98 -25.87 -13.88 11.26
CA ASP A 98 -27.27 -14.10 11.63
C ASP A 98 -27.62 -13.55 13.03
N GLU A 99 -26.65 -12.95 13.74
CA GLU A 99 -26.84 -12.20 15.00
C GLU A 99 -26.85 -10.69 14.74
#